data_AF-R1G3X9-F1
#
_entry.id   AF-R1G3X9-F1
#
_cell.length_a   1.000
_cell.length_b   1.000
_cell.length_c   1.000
_cell.angle_alpha   90.00
_cell.angle_beta   90.00
_cell.angle_gamma   90.00
#
_symmetry.space_group_name_H-M   'P 1'
#
loop_
_entity.id
_entity.type
_entity.pdbx_description
1 polymer ?
#
loop_
_entity_poly.entity_id
_entity_poly.type
_entity_poly.pdbx_seq_one_letter_code
_entity_poly.pdbx_strand_id
1 'polypeptide(L)'
;MDLVETYKKSFDLVKSHIIESLIYGIVFYILGGLLFLIPIVGAIIYSYFYPRLTEWYYTKVTGDNINPDYKTAFLSLLIPNLLASIGITIILAVLISILMQLGLNFTDILNITNLQQSLLMSLPNFSIFLYDLLGIIIGIIIMIIGGIIWILLLYSIYGSILGKVNKLSIYFEKSLILFAYWLVFYIVTDIILLIIGGIFSLILPGLGDIIVTILNIMIVYPASNLILLLKAKEL
;
A
#
# COMPACT_ATOMS: atom_id res chain seq x y z
N MET A 1 -21.27 16.52 3.06
CA MET A 1 -20.15 17.44 3.28
C MET A 1 -19.43 17.65 1.97
N ASP A 2 -19.07 18.90 1.74
CA ASP A 2 -18.18 19.29 0.64
C ASP A 2 -16.75 18.79 0.92
N LEU A 3 -15.91 18.70 -0.11
CA LEU A 3 -14.54 18.18 -0.03
C LEU A 3 -13.70 18.91 1.03
N VAL A 4 -13.73 20.25 1.01
CA VAL A 4 -12.99 21.08 1.98
C VAL A 4 -13.47 20.84 3.40
N GLU A 5 -14.78 20.66 3.59
CA GLU A 5 -15.38 20.41 4.90
C GLU A 5 -14.97 19.03 5.44
N THR A 6 -14.96 18.00 4.59
CA THR A 6 -14.49 16.66 4.97
C THR A 6 -13.03 16.69 5.42
N TYR A 7 -12.17 17.37 4.66
CA TYR A 7 -10.74 17.46 4.98
C TYR A 7 -10.49 18.26 6.24
N LYS A 8 -11.17 19.41 6.39
CA LYS A 8 -11.07 20.22 7.61
C LYS A 8 -11.47 19.40 8.84
N LYS A 9 -12.61 18.71 8.77
CA LYS A 9 -13.08 17.87 9.87
C LYS A 9 -12.11 16.73 10.19
N SER A 10 -11.54 16.05 9.19
CA SER A 10 -10.54 15.02 9.45
C SER A 10 -9.30 15.58 10.14
N PHE A 11 -8.79 16.73 9.72
CA PHE A 11 -7.64 17.37 10.38
C PHE A 11 -7.96 17.83 11.80
N ASP A 12 -9.14 18.39 12.03
CA ASP A 12 -9.59 18.79 13.37
C ASP A 12 -9.69 17.58 14.31
N LEU A 13 -10.14 16.42 13.80
CA LEU A 13 -10.19 15.16 14.55
C LEU A 13 -8.79 14.64 14.88
N VAL A 14 -7.86 14.62 13.92
CA VAL A 14 -6.46 14.23 14.16
C VAL A 14 -5.82 15.13 15.22
N LYS A 15 -6.03 16.45 15.10
CA LYS A 15 -5.46 17.45 16.00
C LYS A 15 -6.01 17.35 17.42
N SER A 16 -7.29 17.02 17.58
CA SER A 16 -7.91 16.87 18.89
C SER A 16 -7.59 15.53 19.57
N HIS A 17 -7.20 14.51 18.79
CA HIS A 17 -6.92 13.15 19.25
C HIS A 17 -5.55 12.67 18.76
N ILE A 18 -4.49 13.41 19.10
CA ILE A 18 -3.13 13.16 18.59
C ILE A 18 -2.61 11.79 19.03
N ILE A 19 -2.92 11.36 20.27
CA ILE A 19 -2.42 10.09 20.81
C ILE A 19 -3.03 8.92 20.05
N GLU A 20 -4.36 8.93 19.87
CA GLU A 20 -5.08 7.91 19.12
C GLU A 20 -4.63 7.88 17.66
N SER A 21 -4.41 9.06 17.06
CA SER A 21 -3.93 9.20 15.69
C SER A 21 -2.51 8.66 15.52
N LEU A 22 -1.61 8.93 16.48
CA LEU A 22 -0.26 8.38 16.48
C LEU A 22 -0.28 6.85 16.60
N ILE A 23 -1.09 6.30 17.50
CA ILE A 23 -1.24 4.84 17.66
C ILE A 23 -1.76 4.24 16.35
N TYR A 24 -2.83 4.82 15.77
CA TYR A 24 -3.37 4.38 14.48
C TYR A 24 -2.27 4.37 13.41
N GLY A 25 -1.55 5.48 13.27
CA GLY A 25 -0.50 5.64 12.28
C GLY A 25 0.64 4.64 12.42
N ILE A 26 1.11 4.37 13.65
CA ILE A 26 2.18 3.40 13.90
C ILE A 26 1.71 1.99 13.52
N VAL A 27 0.52 1.59 13.97
CA VAL A 27 -0.01 0.26 13.67
C VAL A 27 -0.29 0.12 12.17
N PHE A 28 -0.84 1.14 11.53
CA PHE A 28 -1.06 1.18 10.09
C PHE A 28 0.25 1.03 9.31
N TYR A 29 1.30 1.76 9.71
CA TYR A 29 2.62 1.69 9.09
C TYR A 29 3.23 0.28 9.21
N ILE A 30 3.13 -0.33 10.39
CA ILE A 30 3.60 -1.71 10.62
C ILE A 30 2.82 -2.69 9.74
N LEU A 31 1.47 -2.60 9.74
CA LEU A 31 0.63 -3.48 8.94
C LEU A 31 0.93 -3.33 7.43
N GLY A 32 1.10 -2.10 6.96
CA GLY A 32 1.46 -1.82 5.57
C GLY A 32 2.83 -2.40 5.19
N GLY A 33 3.82 -2.30 6.08
CA GLY A 33 5.14 -2.91 5.88
C GLY A 33 5.10 -4.43 5.69
N LEU A 34 4.17 -5.12 6.36
CA LEU A 34 4.01 -6.58 6.21
C LEU A 34 3.62 -7.00 4.78
N LEU A 35 2.90 -6.14 4.04
CA LEU A 35 2.50 -6.42 2.64
C LEU A 35 3.71 -6.60 1.72
N PHE A 36 4.85 -6.03 2.07
CA PHE A 36 6.09 -6.11 1.29
C PHE A 36 7.07 -7.14 1.85
N LEU A 37 7.19 -7.22 3.18
CA LEU A 37 8.16 -8.10 3.84
C LEU A 37 7.80 -9.59 3.70
N ILE A 38 6.52 -9.93 3.84
CA ILE A 38 6.01 -11.30 3.77
C ILE A 38 4.72 -11.34 2.95
N PRO A 39 4.76 -11.10 1.63
CA PRO A 39 3.62 -10.59 0.87
C PRO A 39 2.29 -11.33 1.09
N ILE A 40 2.28 -12.67 0.99
CA ILE A 40 1.04 -13.46 1.10
C ILE A 40 0.50 -13.46 2.53
N VAL A 41 1.36 -13.69 3.53
CA VAL A 41 0.97 -13.71 4.94
C VAL A 41 0.61 -12.30 5.41
N GLY A 42 1.38 -11.30 4.96
CA GLY A 42 1.15 -9.88 5.21
C GLY A 42 -0.20 -9.41 4.66
N ALA A 43 -0.60 -9.83 3.46
CA ALA A 43 -1.92 -9.53 2.91
C ALA A 43 -3.07 -10.05 3.79
N ILE A 44 -2.92 -11.26 4.34
CA ILE A 44 -3.91 -11.85 5.26
C ILE A 44 -3.95 -11.08 6.57
N ILE A 45 -2.80 -10.82 7.19
CA ILE A 45 -2.70 -10.09 8.46
C ILE A 45 -3.25 -8.67 8.31
N TYR A 46 -2.80 -7.92 7.30
CA TYR A 46 -3.28 -6.57 7.01
C TYR A 46 -4.80 -6.56 6.86
N SER A 47 -5.34 -7.42 6.01
CA SER A 47 -6.79 -7.43 5.71
C SER A 47 -7.64 -7.82 6.92
N TYR A 48 -7.09 -8.61 7.85
CA TYR A 48 -7.76 -9.01 9.08
C TYR A 48 -7.76 -7.91 10.15
N PHE A 49 -6.63 -7.22 10.34
CA PHE A 49 -6.48 -6.21 11.40
C PHE A 49 -6.94 -4.82 10.98
N TYR A 50 -6.76 -4.45 9.71
CA TYR A 50 -7.07 -3.10 9.23
C TYR A 50 -8.52 -2.66 9.52
N PRO A 51 -9.58 -3.47 9.26
CA PRO A 51 -10.95 -3.07 9.57
C PRO A 51 -11.19 -2.78 11.06
N ARG A 52 -10.57 -3.57 11.95
CA ARG A 52 -10.70 -3.40 13.41
C ARG A 52 -9.94 -2.18 13.92
N LEU A 53 -8.74 -1.97 13.40
CA LEU A 53 -7.95 -0.77 13.71
C LEU A 53 -8.71 0.49 13.27
N THR A 54 -9.32 0.42 12.09
CA THR A 54 -10.10 1.50 11.49
C THR A 54 -11.37 1.81 12.29
N GLU A 55 -12.11 0.78 12.70
CA GLU A 55 -13.27 0.95 13.59
C GLU A 55 -12.87 1.54 14.93
N TRP A 56 -11.88 0.95 15.61
CA TRP A 56 -11.39 1.46 16.88
C TRP A 56 -11.02 2.94 16.80
N TYR A 57 -10.24 3.32 15.78
CA TYR A 57 -9.79 4.70 15.61
C TYR A 57 -10.95 5.64 15.36
N TYR A 58 -11.86 5.28 14.45
CA TYR A 58 -13.04 6.07 14.13
C TYR A 58 -13.93 6.29 15.36
N THR A 59 -14.27 5.23 16.10
CA THR A 59 -15.07 5.28 17.33
C THR A 59 -14.41 6.17 18.37
N LYS A 60 -13.08 6.10 18.53
CA LYS A 60 -12.34 6.91 19.52
C LYS A 60 -12.35 8.39 19.20
N VAL A 61 -12.15 8.79 17.95
CA VAL A 61 -12.04 10.21 17.60
C VAL A 61 -13.39 10.87 17.34
N THR A 62 -14.41 10.11 16.91
CA THR A 62 -15.74 10.66 16.60
C THR A 62 -16.75 10.47 17.73
N GLY A 63 -16.57 9.47 18.60
CA GLY A 63 -17.57 9.04 19.58
C GLY A 63 -18.73 8.24 18.97
N ASP A 64 -18.76 8.06 17.65
CA ASP A 64 -19.79 7.25 16.98
C ASP A 64 -19.53 5.76 17.22
N ASN A 65 -20.54 5.04 17.70
CA ASN A 65 -20.47 3.58 17.75
C ASN A 65 -20.97 2.98 16.43
N ILE A 66 -20.07 2.34 15.68
CA ILE A 66 -20.38 1.69 14.40
C ILE A 66 -20.46 0.16 14.59
N ASN A 67 -21.16 -0.53 13.69
CA ASN A 67 -21.29 -1.99 13.73
C ASN A 67 -20.73 -2.62 12.44
N PRO A 68 -19.41 -2.86 12.37
CA PRO A 68 -18.77 -3.33 11.15
C PRO A 68 -19.23 -4.72 10.71
N ASP A 69 -19.41 -4.91 9.40
CA ASP A 69 -19.37 -6.25 8.81
C ASP A 69 -17.92 -6.64 8.48
N TYR A 70 -17.23 -7.18 9.49
CA TYR A 70 -15.84 -7.61 9.37
C TYR A 70 -15.59 -8.64 8.27
N LYS A 71 -16.57 -9.48 7.94
CA LYS A 71 -16.42 -10.49 6.89
C LYS A 71 -16.28 -9.83 5.53
N THR A 72 -17.19 -8.91 5.21
CA THR A 72 -17.14 -8.19 3.93
C THR A 72 -15.93 -7.25 3.87
N ALA A 73 -15.59 -6.56 4.96
CA ALA A 73 -14.40 -5.70 5.01
C ALA A 73 -13.12 -6.50 4.76
N PHE A 74 -12.99 -7.65 5.42
CA PHE A 74 -11.86 -8.56 5.25
C PHE A 74 -11.73 -9.03 3.80
N LEU A 75 -12.80 -9.55 3.19
CA LEU A 75 -12.75 -10.05 1.81
C LEU A 75 -12.46 -8.94 0.79
N SER A 76 -13.04 -7.75 1.01
CA SER A 76 -12.86 -6.59 0.12
C SER A 76 -11.41 -6.08 0.12
N LEU A 77 -10.67 -6.27 1.22
CA LEU A 77 -9.24 -5.98 1.32
C LEU A 77 -8.38 -7.15 0.87
N LEU A 78 -8.74 -8.37 1.25
CA LEU A 78 -7.93 -9.56 1.02
C LEU A 78 -7.73 -9.82 -0.46
N ILE A 79 -8.80 -9.74 -1.27
CA ILE A 79 -8.73 -10.03 -2.70
C ILE A 79 -7.70 -9.14 -3.42
N PRO A 80 -7.80 -7.79 -3.37
CA PRO A 80 -6.82 -6.95 -4.03
C PRO A 80 -5.41 -7.07 -3.42
N ASN A 81 -5.30 -7.22 -2.10
CA ASN A 81 -4.00 -7.37 -1.43
C ASN A 81 -3.31 -8.68 -1.81
N LEU A 82 -4.03 -9.80 -1.93
CA LEU A 82 -3.47 -11.06 -2.39
C LEU A 82 -2.97 -10.97 -3.83
N LEU A 83 -3.70 -10.31 -4.72
CA LEU A 83 -3.25 -10.09 -6.09
C LEU A 83 -1.95 -9.27 -6.11
N ALA A 84 -1.92 -8.14 -5.41
CA ALA A 84 -0.70 -7.34 -5.29
C ALA A 84 0.47 -8.17 -4.72
N SER A 85 0.23 -8.95 -3.67
CA SER A 85 1.24 -9.81 -3.05
C SER A 85 1.72 -10.96 -3.94
N ILE A 86 0.87 -11.53 -4.78
CA ILE A 86 1.28 -12.52 -5.79
C ILE A 86 2.22 -11.87 -6.80
N GLY A 87 1.87 -10.67 -7.28
CA GLY A 87 2.73 -9.92 -8.20
C GLY A 87 4.09 -9.57 -7.59
N ILE A 88 4.12 -9.10 -6.34
CA ILE A 88 5.37 -8.86 -5.58
C ILE A 88 6.17 -10.15 -5.44
N THR A 89 5.53 -11.27 -5.09
CA THR A 89 6.20 -12.57 -4.92
C THR A 89 6.86 -13.04 -6.21
N ILE A 90 6.20 -12.88 -7.36
CA ILE A 90 6.77 -13.20 -8.68
C ILE A 90 8.01 -12.34 -8.95
N ILE A 91 7.92 -11.02 -8.74
CA ILE A 91 9.05 -10.11 -8.94
C ILE A 91 10.23 -10.48 -8.03
N LEU A 92 9.97 -10.75 -6.75
CA LEU A 92 11.00 -11.18 -5.81
C LEU A 92 11.66 -12.50 -6.22
N ALA A 93 10.87 -13.49 -6.67
CA ALA A 93 11.39 -14.76 -7.16
C ALA A 93 12.29 -14.58 -8.39
N VAL A 94 11.90 -13.72 -9.34
CA VAL A 94 12.73 -13.36 -10.50
C VAL A 94 14.01 -12.65 -10.05
N LEU A 95 13.93 -11.68 -9.14
CA LEU A 95 15.12 -10.98 -8.63
C LEU A 95 16.10 -11.94 -7.95
N ILE A 96 15.61 -12.90 -7.16
CA ILE A 96 16.44 -13.94 -6.55
C ILE A 96 17.09 -14.81 -7.63
N SER A 97 16.35 -15.21 -8.67
CA SER A 97 16.89 -15.95 -9.82
C SER A 97 18.05 -15.19 -10.48
N ILE A 98 17.87 -13.91 -10.81
CA ILE A 98 18.90 -13.04 -11.40
C ILE A 98 20.12 -12.95 -10.48
N LEU A 99 19.92 -12.75 -9.18
CA LEU A 99 20.99 -12.67 -8.18
C LEU A 99 21.80 -13.97 -8.10
N MET A 100 21.13 -15.13 -8.09
CA MET A 100 21.79 -16.44 -8.07
C MET A 100 22.60 -16.67 -9.35
N GLN A 101 22.06 -16.31 -10.52
CA GLN A 101 22.77 -16.43 -11.79
C GLN A 101 23.98 -15.51 -11.87
N LEU A 102 23.89 -14.27 -11.40
CA LEU A 102 25.03 -13.36 -11.31
C LEU A 102 26.14 -13.98 -10.45
N GLY A 103 25.80 -14.55 -9.29
CA GLY A 103 26.76 -15.24 -8.43
C GLY A 103 27.47 -16.42 -9.12
N LEU A 104 26.72 -17.26 -9.85
CA LEU A 104 27.27 -18.39 -10.61
C LEU A 104 28.17 -17.93 -11.77
N ASN A 105 27.75 -16.88 -12.49
CA ASN A 105 28.55 -16.32 -13.59
C ASN A 105 29.88 -15.74 -13.07
N PHE A 106 29.92 -15.12 -11.89
CA PHE A 106 31.19 -14.66 -11.30
C PHE A 106 32.13 -15.82 -10.94
N THR A 107 31.61 -16.93 -10.41
CA THR A 107 32.42 -18.13 -10.14
C THR A 107 32.93 -18.80 -11.40
N ASP A 108 32.13 -18.81 -12.46
CA ASP A 108 32.51 -19.42 -13.73
C ASP A 108 33.53 -18.56 -14.48
N ILE A 109 33.37 -17.24 -14.51
CA ILE A 109 34.34 -16.30 -15.14
C ILE A 109 35.74 -16.45 -14.55
N LEU A 110 35.85 -16.68 -13.24
CA LEU A 110 37.14 -16.91 -12.57
C LEU A 110 37.80 -18.24 -13.00
N ASN A 111 37.04 -19.18 -13.56
CA ASN A 111 37.48 -20.49 -14.03
C ASN A 111 37.59 -20.60 -15.56
N ILE A 112 37.30 -19.54 -16.33
CA ILE A 112 37.38 -19.59 -17.80
C ILE A 112 38.85 -19.61 -18.25
N THR A 113 39.20 -20.64 -19.01
CA THR A 113 40.55 -20.79 -19.60
C THR A 113 40.60 -20.48 -21.09
N ASN A 114 39.47 -20.37 -21.82
CA ASN A 114 39.45 -20.13 -23.26
C ASN A 114 38.22 -19.35 -23.79
N LEU A 115 38.42 -18.58 -24.88
CA LEU A 115 37.44 -17.69 -25.53
C LEU A 115 36.19 -18.41 -26.06
N GLN A 116 36.31 -19.68 -26.46
CA GLN A 116 35.21 -20.48 -27.02
C GLN A 116 34.17 -20.89 -25.96
N GLN A 117 34.60 -21.01 -24.69
CA GLN A 117 33.72 -21.26 -23.54
C GLN A 117 32.87 -20.02 -23.20
N SER A 118 33.43 -18.82 -23.37
CA SER A 118 32.73 -17.54 -23.16
C SER A 118 31.58 -17.33 -24.15
N LEU A 119 31.78 -17.66 -25.44
CA LEU A 119 30.76 -17.53 -26.49
C LEU A 119 29.61 -18.55 -26.34
N LEU A 120 29.87 -19.73 -25.78
CA LEU A 120 28.83 -20.73 -25.50
C LEU A 120 27.94 -20.34 -24.29
N MET A 121 28.47 -19.57 -23.33
CA MET A 121 27.68 -19.03 -22.22
C MET A 121 26.76 -17.86 -22.62
N SER A 122 27.06 -17.11 -23.70
CA SER A 122 26.28 -15.91 -24.04
C SER A 122 24.92 -16.20 -24.69
N LEU A 123 24.74 -17.34 -25.37
CA LEU A 123 23.48 -17.70 -26.04
C LEU A 123 22.35 -18.13 -25.05
N PRO A 124 22.61 -19.02 -24.06
CA PRO A 124 21.64 -19.38 -23.04
C PRO A 124 21.20 -18.19 -22.18
N ASN A 125 22.10 -17.22 -21.97
CA ASN A 125 21.82 -16.03 -21.17
C ASN A 125 20.75 -15.11 -21.79
N PHE A 126 20.58 -15.12 -23.12
CA PHE A 126 19.57 -14.28 -23.78
C PHE A 126 18.14 -14.81 -23.60
N SER A 127 17.94 -16.14 -23.65
CA SER A 127 16.62 -16.73 -23.40
C SER A 127 16.23 -16.59 -21.92
N ILE A 128 17.17 -16.80 -21.00
CA ILE A 128 16.96 -16.62 -19.55
C ILE A 128 16.58 -15.17 -19.23
N PHE A 129 17.26 -14.19 -19.82
CA PHE A 129 16.93 -12.77 -19.68
C PHE A 129 15.51 -12.43 -20.14
N LEU A 130 15.02 -13.06 -21.23
CA LEU A 130 13.65 -12.88 -21.70
C LEU A 130 12.62 -13.48 -20.74
N TYR A 131 12.91 -14.62 -20.10
CA TYR A 131 12.03 -15.22 -19.10
C TYR A 131 11.94 -14.36 -17.83
N ASP A 132 13.08 -13.82 -17.36
CA ASP A 132 13.12 -12.94 -16.20
C ASP A 132 12.36 -11.62 -16.48
N LEU A 133 12.56 -11.01 -17.64
CA LEU A 133 11.83 -9.82 -18.06
C LEU A 133 10.31 -10.09 -18.13
N LEU A 134 9.91 -11.21 -18.72
CA LEU A 134 8.51 -11.62 -18.82
C LEU A 134 7.89 -11.86 -17.43
N GLY A 135 8.63 -12.46 -16.50
CA GLY A 135 8.21 -12.64 -15.11
C GLY A 135 7.95 -11.30 -14.40
N ILE A 136 8.84 -10.32 -14.55
CA ILE A 136 8.65 -8.96 -14.00
C ILE A 136 7.40 -8.31 -14.59
N ILE A 137 7.21 -8.38 -15.92
CA ILE A 137 6.04 -7.81 -16.59
C ILE A 137 4.75 -8.44 -16.06
N ILE A 138 4.69 -9.78 -15.96
CA ILE A 138 3.53 -10.48 -15.39
C ILE A 138 3.27 -10.04 -13.95
N GLY A 139 4.32 -9.96 -13.12
CA GLY A 139 4.20 -9.50 -11.74
C GLY A 139 3.59 -8.10 -11.65
N ILE A 140 4.08 -7.16 -12.47
CA ILE A 140 3.56 -5.78 -12.53
C ILE A 140 2.09 -5.76 -12.98
N ILE A 141 1.73 -6.52 -14.02
CA ILE A 141 0.34 -6.60 -14.51
C ILE A 141 -0.59 -7.08 -13.39
N ILE A 142 -0.21 -8.12 -12.65
CA ILE A 142 -1.01 -8.64 -11.53
C ILE A 142 -1.15 -7.57 -10.42
N MET A 143 -0.08 -6.83 -10.10
CA MET A 143 -0.15 -5.72 -9.14
C MET A 143 -1.11 -4.62 -9.59
N ILE A 144 -1.08 -4.24 -10.87
CA ILE A 144 -1.99 -3.24 -11.44
C ILE A 144 -3.45 -3.72 -11.32
N ILE A 145 -3.72 -4.98 -11.66
CA ILE A 145 -5.06 -5.57 -11.50
C ILE A 145 -5.52 -5.52 -10.04
N GLY A 146 -4.62 -5.85 -9.10
CA GLY A 146 -4.88 -5.72 -7.66
C GLY A 146 -5.22 -4.28 -7.25
N GLY A 147 -4.46 -3.30 -7.74
CA GLY A 147 -4.73 -1.88 -7.49
C GLY A 147 -6.08 -1.41 -8.06
N ILE A 148 -6.43 -1.82 -9.28
CA ILE A 148 -7.73 -1.51 -9.89
C ILE A 148 -8.87 -2.10 -9.04
N ILE A 149 -8.75 -3.37 -8.63
CA ILE A 149 -9.77 -4.01 -7.78
C ILE A 149 -9.88 -3.31 -6.43
N TRP A 150 -8.77 -2.89 -5.84
CA TRP A 150 -8.78 -2.11 -4.59
C TRP A 150 -9.58 -0.82 -4.75
N ILE A 151 -9.33 -0.06 -5.82
CA ILE A 151 -10.08 1.16 -6.13
C ILE A 151 -11.57 0.86 -6.27
N LEU A 152 -11.93 -0.17 -7.05
CA LEU A 152 -13.33 -0.55 -7.27
C LEU A 152 -14.05 -0.99 -5.99
N LEU A 153 -13.33 -1.55 -5.03
CA LEU A 153 -13.86 -2.04 -3.76
C LEU A 153 -13.78 -1.02 -2.62
N LEU A 154 -13.26 0.19 -2.83
CA LEU A 154 -13.12 1.22 -1.78
C LEU A 154 -14.40 1.42 -0.97
N TYR A 155 -15.56 1.61 -1.62
CA TYR A 155 -16.80 1.79 -0.88
C TYR A 155 -17.27 0.52 -0.16
N SER A 156 -16.98 -0.67 -0.70
CA SER A 156 -17.25 -1.93 0.03
C SER A 156 -16.36 -2.08 1.25
N ILE A 157 -15.10 -1.63 1.21
CA ILE A 157 -14.18 -1.61 2.36
C ILE A 157 -14.73 -0.68 3.45
N TYR A 158 -14.86 0.61 3.15
CA TYR A 158 -15.24 1.60 4.16
C TYR A 158 -16.71 1.52 4.55
N GLY A 159 -17.59 1.19 3.61
CA GLY A 159 -19.01 0.98 3.87
C GLY A 159 -19.27 -0.23 4.76
N SER A 160 -18.50 -1.31 4.63
CA SER A 160 -18.63 -2.46 5.54
C SER A 160 -18.05 -2.19 6.92
N ILE A 161 -16.94 -1.44 7.02
CA ILE A 161 -16.42 -0.96 8.32
C ILE A 161 -17.47 -0.11 9.05
N LEU A 162 -18.19 0.75 8.33
CA LEU A 162 -19.28 1.55 8.88
C LEU A 162 -20.59 0.76 9.13
N GLY A 163 -20.66 -0.52 8.76
CA GLY A 163 -21.86 -1.35 8.89
C GLY A 163 -22.96 -1.12 7.83
N LYS A 164 -22.66 -0.34 6.79
CA LYS A 164 -23.60 -0.02 5.69
C LYS A 164 -23.65 -1.06 4.58
N VAL A 165 -22.57 -1.84 4.43
CA VAL A 165 -22.43 -2.85 3.37
C VAL A 165 -22.18 -4.20 4.03
N ASN A 166 -23.00 -5.19 3.68
CA ASN A 166 -22.92 -6.54 4.24
C ASN A 166 -22.63 -7.63 3.18
N LYS A 167 -22.32 -7.21 1.95
CA LYS A 167 -22.04 -8.10 0.83
C LYS A 167 -20.93 -7.52 -0.03
N LEU A 168 -19.97 -8.38 -0.39
CA LEU A 168 -18.94 -8.06 -1.37
C LEU A 168 -19.59 -7.75 -2.73
N SER A 169 -19.52 -6.48 -3.14
CA SER A 169 -20.01 -5.99 -4.42
C SER A 169 -19.23 -4.76 -4.85
N ILE A 170 -19.36 -4.36 -6.11
CA ILE A 170 -18.70 -3.17 -6.64
C ILE A 170 -19.74 -2.05 -6.70
N TYR A 171 -19.54 -1.02 -5.88
CA TYR A 171 -20.33 0.20 -5.90
C TYR A 171 -19.58 1.27 -6.70
N PHE A 172 -19.53 1.09 -8.02
CA PHE A 172 -18.61 1.80 -8.92
C PHE A 172 -18.57 3.32 -8.67
N GLU A 173 -19.71 4.01 -8.72
CA GLU A 173 -19.79 5.46 -8.54
C GLU A 173 -19.28 5.90 -7.16
N LYS A 174 -19.73 5.23 -6.08
CA LYS A 174 -19.32 5.56 -4.71
C LYS A 174 -17.83 5.31 -4.48
N SER A 175 -17.30 4.20 -5.03
CA SER A 175 -15.89 3.87 -4.97
C SER A 175 -15.02 4.89 -5.70
N LEU A 176 -15.45 5.37 -6.88
CA LEU A 176 -14.75 6.43 -7.60
C LEU A 176 -14.76 7.77 -6.86
N ILE A 177 -15.87 8.13 -6.22
CA ILE A 177 -15.94 9.34 -5.38
C ILE A 177 -14.94 9.24 -4.22
N LEU A 178 -14.91 8.11 -3.52
CA LEU A 178 -13.93 7.87 -2.45
C LEU A 178 -12.49 7.91 -2.98
N PHE A 179 -12.24 7.31 -4.13
CA PHE A 179 -10.94 7.35 -4.78
C PHE A 179 -10.50 8.77 -5.10
N ALA A 180 -11.39 9.61 -5.64
CA ALA A 180 -11.08 11.01 -5.93
C ALA A 180 -10.72 11.79 -4.66
N TYR A 181 -11.47 11.59 -3.56
CA TYR A 181 -11.17 12.22 -2.27
C TYR A 181 -9.81 11.76 -1.71
N TRP A 182 -9.48 10.48 -1.82
CA TRP A 182 -8.18 9.95 -1.41
C TRP A 182 -7.05 10.48 -2.29
N LEU A 183 -7.22 10.46 -3.61
CA LEU A 183 -6.21 10.87 -4.58
C LEU A 183 -5.86 12.35 -4.46
N VAL A 184 -6.86 13.24 -4.34
CA VAL A 184 -6.63 14.67 -4.17
C VAL A 184 -5.87 14.93 -2.86
N PHE A 185 -6.24 14.24 -1.78
CA PHE A 185 -5.54 14.35 -0.51
C PHE A 185 -4.07 13.96 -0.64
N TYR A 186 -3.78 12.78 -1.20
CA TYR A 186 -2.40 12.30 -1.37
C TYR A 186 -1.56 13.21 -2.26
N ILE A 187 -2.08 13.69 -3.39
CA ILE A 187 -1.34 14.61 -4.26
C ILE A 187 -0.91 15.86 -3.48
N VAL A 188 -1.83 16.46 -2.72
CA VAL A 188 -1.54 17.67 -1.94
C VAL A 188 -0.55 17.38 -0.82
N THR A 189 -0.75 16.30 -0.05
CA THR A 189 0.15 15.95 1.05
C THR A 189 1.53 15.55 0.56
N ASP A 190 1.63 14.83 -0.55
CA ASP A 190 2.92 14.38 -1.10
C ASP A 190 3.75 15.57 -1.59
N ILE A 191 3.13 16.57 -2.22
CA ILE A 191 3.82 17.81 -2.61
C ILE A 191 4.36 18.53 -1.36
N ILE A 192 3.54 18.67 -0.32
CA ILE A 192 3.95 19.32 0.93
C ILE A 192 5.09 18.54 1.60
N LEU A 193 4.97 17.22 1.70
CA LEU A 193 5.98 16.36 2.30
C LEU A 193 7.28 16.35 1.50
N LEU A 194 7.22 16.40 0.17
CA LEU A 194 8.41 16.50 -0.68
C LEU A 194 9.18 17.79 -0.40
N ILE A 195 8.48 18.92 -0.26
CA ILE A 195 9.10 20.21 0.08
C ILE A 195 9.74 20.14 1.46
N ILE A 196 9.00 19.66 2.47
CA ILE A 196 9.51 19.53 3.85
C ILE A 196 10.74 18.60 3.88
N GLY A 197 10.62 17.41 3.29
CA GLY A 197 11.70 16.44 3.21
C GLY A 197 12.94 17.01 2.51
N GLY A 198 12.74 17.71 1.39
CA GLY A 198 13.82 18.41 0.68
C GLY A 198 14.55 19.42 1.57
N ILE A 199 13.81 20.26 2.30
CA ILE A 199 14.40 21.25 3.22
C ILE A 199 15.23 20.57 4.32
N PHE A 200 14.69 19.53 4.98
CA PHE A 200 15.41 18.85 6.05
C PHE A 200 16.61 18.03 5.55
N SER A 201 16.55 17.50 4.34
CA SER A 201 17.69 16.84 3.69
C SER A 201 18.85 17.79 3.39
N LEU A 202 18.61 19.10 3.26
CA LEU A 202 19.67 20.10 3.14
C LEU A 202 20.46 20.30 4.45
N ILE A 203 19.85 19.99 5.59
CA ILE A 203 20.49 20.10 6.91
C ILE A 203 21.38 18.87 7.16
N LEU A 204 20.84 17.69 6.92
CA LEU A 204 21.55 16.42 7.09
C LEU A 204 21.01 15.38 6.08
N PRO A 205 21.87 14.74 5.28
CA PRO A 205 21.45 13.66 4.39
C PRO A 205 20.69 12.57 5.15
N GLY A 206 19.49 12.22 4.67
CA GLY A 206 18.60 11.21 5.27
C GLY A 206 17.66 11.72 6.37
N LEU A 207 17.86 12.95 6.89
CA LEU A 207 16.93 13.54 7.87
C LEU A 207 15.55 13.81 7.26
N GLY A 208 15.52 14.23 5.99
CA GLY A 208 14.26 14.47 5.28
C GLY A 208 13.35 13.24 5.25
N ASP A 209 13.88 12.06 4.94
CA ASP A 209 13.11 10.81 4.87
C ASP A 209 12.55 10.41 6.24
N ILE A 210 13.33 10.63 7.31
CA ILE A 210 12.89 10.37 8.69
C ILE A 210 11.72 11.30 9.05
N ILE A 211 11.85 12.60 8.77
CA ILE A 211 10.79 13.57 9.05
C ILE A 211 9.52 13.27 8.24
N VAL A 212 9.66 12.95 6.96
CA VAL A 212 8.53 12.57 6.09
C VAL A 212 7.83 11.31 6.62
N THR A 213 8.59 10.32 7.08
CA THR A 213 8.03 9.10 7.68
C THR A 213 7.25 9.42 8.96
N ILE A 214 7.79 10.26 9.84
CA ILE A 214 7.12 10.69 11.07
C ILE A 214 5.82 11.43 10.75
N LEU A 215 5.83 12.36 9.79
CA LEU A 215 4.64 13.11 9.40
C LEU A 215 3.57 12.22 8.76
N ASN A 216 3.98 11.22 7.98
CA ASN A 216 3.06 10.23 7.42
C ASN A 216 2.32 9.47 8.52
N ILE A 217 3.07 8.97 9.50
CA ILE A 217 2.55 8.25 10.66
C ILE A 217 1.62 9.15 11.48
N MET A 218 2.04 10.37 11.79
CA MET A 218 1.30 11.24 12.71
C MET A 218 0.06 11.87 12.10
N ILE A 219 0.08 12.17 10.80
CA ILE A 219 -0.90 13.07 10.17
C ILE A 219 -1.53 12.42 8.94
N VAL A 220 -0.73 11.99 7.97
CA VAL A 220 -1.26 11.60 6.65
C VAL A 220 -2.10 10.33 6.73
N TYR A 221 -1.60 9.25 7.33
CA TYR A 221 -2.36 8.00 7.42
C TYR A 221 -3.65 8.14 8.24
N PRO A 222 -3.62 8.75 9.45
CA PRO A 222 -4.85 8.95 10.22
C PRO A 222 -5.86 9.85 9.51
N ALA A 223 -5.42 10.97 8.92
CA ALA A 223 -6.32 11.90 8.22
C ALA A 223 -6.92 11.29 6.95
N SER A 224 -6.12 10.63 6.11
CA SER A 224 -6.57 9.92 4.91
C SER A 224 -7.68 8.92 5.22
N ASN A 225 -7.48 8.11 6.26
CA ASN A 225 -8.46 7.13 6.68
C ASN A 225 -9.77 7.78 7.17
N LEU A 226 -9.68 8.88 7.93
CA LEU A 226 -10.86 9.64 8.35
C LEU A 226 -11.59 10.28 7.19
N ILE A 227 -10.89 10.82 6.19
CA ILE A 227 -11.50 11.37 4.97
C ILE A 227 -12.38 10.32 4.30
N LEU A 228 -11.84 9.12 4.13
CA LEU A 228 -12.53 8.02 3.48
C LEU A 228 -13.76 7.55 4.28
N LEU A 229 -13.63 7.41 5.60
CA LEU A 229 -14.77 7.04 6.46
C LEU A 229 -15.84 8.11 6.52
N LEU A 230 -15.46 9.38 6.74
CA LEU A 230 -16.41 10.49 6.79
C LEU A 230 -17.17 10.58 5.46
N LYS A 231 -16.47 10.44 4.32
CA LYS A 231 -17.15 10.48 3.04
C LYS A 231 -18.01 9.25 2.77
N ALA A 232 -17.54 8.05 3.12
CA ALA A 232 -18.32 6.83 2.99
C ALA A 232 -19.58 6.83 3.89
N LYS A 233 -19.54 7.54 5.03
CA LYS A 233 -20.69 7.74 5.91
C LYS A 233 -21.79 8.62 5.28
N GLU A 234 -21.47 9.43 4.27
CA GLU A 234 -22.46 10.26 3.58
C GLU A 234 -23.02 9.63 2.32
N LEU A 235 -22.20 8.82 1.64
CA LEU A 235 -22.60 8.06 0.45
C LEU A 235 -23.56 6.92 0.80
#